data_AF-A0A7S6S0K0-F1
#
_entry.id   AF-A0A7S6S0K0-F1
#
_cell.length_a   1.000
_cell.length_b   1.000
_cell.length_c   1.000
_cell.angle_alpha   90.00
_cell.angle_beta   90.00
_cell.angle_gamma   90.00
#
_symmetry.space_group_name_H-M   'P 1'
#
loop_
_entity.id
_entity.type
_entity.pdbx_description
1 polymer ?
#
loop_
_entity_poly.entity_id
_entity_poly.type
_entity_poly.pdbx_seq_one_letter_code
_entity_poly.pdbx_strand_id
1 'polypeptide(L)'
;MVDRRTLADGLKATPPPIDAGKERDFVYASKEPAAASGAVTLSRIPISTRVRADFAIALKRASLERQLKAIEPHTLQDILEEAIEPWLKANGYLS
;
A
#
# COMPACT_ATOMS: atom_id res chain seq x y z
N MET A 1 -41.65 29.66 10.10
CA MET A 1 -41.10 28.89 8.95
C MET A 1 -40.03 29.77 8.33
N VAL A 2 -38.78 29.31 8.29
CA VAL A 2 -37.68 30.08 7.70
C VAL A 2 -37.78 29.94 6.19
N ASP A 3 -37.99 31.04 5.48
CA ASP A 3 -38.06 31.09 4.02
C ASP A 3 -36.77 30.52 3.41
N ARG A 4 -36.94 29.56 2.50
CA ARG A 4 -35.82 28.91 1.80
C ARG A 4 -35.24 29.91 0.81
N ARG A 5 -33.99 30.34 1.03
CA ARG A 5 -33.23 31.16 0.08
C ARG A 5 -33.15 30.45 -1.27
N THR A 6 -33.37 31.18 -2.34
CA THR A 6 -33.32 30.62 -3.69
C THR A 6 -31.86 30.41 -4.12
N LEU A 7 -31.61 29.41 -4.96
CA LEU A 7 -30.27 29.13 -5.52
C LEU A 7 -29.67 30.34 -6.24
N ALA A 8 -30.53 31.18 -6.82
CA ALA A 8 -30.14 32.43 -7.48
C ALA A 8 -29.62 33.50 -6.51
N ASP A 9 -30.11 33.53 -5.27
CA ASP A 9 -29.61 34.45 -4.23
C ASP A 9 -28.19 34.07 -3.77
N GLY A 10 -27.85 32.77 -3.80
CA GLY A 10 -26.51 32.30 -3.44
C GLY A 10 -25.44 32.63 -4.47
N LEU A 11 -25.82 32.79 -5.75
CA LEU A 11 -24.88 33.03 -6.86
C LEU A 11 -24.49 34.51 -7.02
N LYS A 12 -25.25 35.45 -6.44
CA LYS A 12 -24.99 36.90 -6.48
C LYS A 12 -24.04 37.39 -5.39
N ALA A 13 -23.67 36.52 -4.44
CA ALA A 13 -22.61 36.82 -3.50
C ALA A 13 -21.29 36.86 -4.28
N THR A 14 -20.78 38.06 -4.55
CA THR A 14 -19.45 38.25 -5.11
C THR A 14 -18.46 37.43 -4.27
N PRO A 15 -17.75 36.46 -4.87
CA PRO A 15 -16.79 35.68 -4.10
C PRO A 15 -15.78 36.65 -3.48
N PRO A 16 -15.47 36.53 -2.18
CA PRO A 16 -14.29 37.21 -1.65
C PRO A 16 -13.06 36.75 -2.45
N PRO A 17 -12.02 37.59 -2.58
CA PRO A 17 -10.82 37.23 -3.32
C PRO A 17 -10.30 35.87 -2.82
N ILE A 18 -10.32 34.90 -3.73
CA ILE A 18 -9.96 33.51 -3.44
C ILE A 18 -8.46 33.49 -3.14
N ASP A 19 -8.12 33.18 -1.89
CA ASP A 19 -6.74 33.04 -1.46
C ASP A 19 -6.22 31.66 -1.88
N ALA A 20 -5.56 31.63 -3.04
CA ALA A 20 -5.00 30.41 -3.62
C ALA A 20 -4.02 29.69 -2.66
N GLY A 21 -3.42 30.40 -1.69
CA GLY A 21 -2.59 29.77 -0.66
C GLY A 21 -3.41 28.84 0.23
N LYS A 22 -4.55 29.30 0.72
CA LYS A 22 -5.43 28.52 1.60
C LYS A 22 -6.08 27.34 0.89
N GLU A 23 -6.36 27.46 -0.40
CA GLU A 23 -6.85 26.32 -1.19
C GLU A 23 -5.79 25.23 -1.32
N ARG A 24 -4.53 25.60 -1.57
CA ARG A 24 -3.44 24.62 -1.62
C ARG A 24 -3.21 23.96 -0.27
N ASP A 25 -3.28 24.71 0.83
CA ASP A 25 -3.12 24.15 2.16
C ASP A 25 -4.29 23.24 2.56
N PHE A 26 -5.51 23.54 2.13
CA PHE A 26 -6.67 22.67 2.34
C PHE A 26 -6.58 21.36 1.53
N VAL A 27 -6.14 21.44 0.27
CA VAL A 27 -6.06 20.27 -0.63
C VAL A 27 -4.87 19.37 -0.29
N TYR A 28 -3.72 19.97 0.04
CA TYR A 28 -2.47 19.25 0.27
C TYR A 28 -2.12 19.08 1.76
N ALA A 29 -2.96 19.62 2.66
CA ALA A 29 -2.93 19.46 4.11
C ALA A 29 -1.52 19.33 4.67
N SER A 30 -0.69 20.37 4.47
CA SER A 30 0.72 20.49 4.89
C SER A 30 1.37 19.15 5.24
N LYS A 31 1.39 18.22 4.27
CA LYS A 31 2.03 16.93 4.47
C LYS A 31 3.51 17.20 4.37
N GLU A 32 4.12 17.48 5.52
CA GLU A 32 5.58 17.38 5.65
C GLU A 32 5.99 16.07 4.97
N PRO A 33 6.96 16.11 4.04
CA PRO A 33 7.44 14.90 3.43
C PRO A 33 8.00 14.07 4.57
N ALA A 34 7.25 13.03 4.97
CA ALA A 34 7.73 12.03 5.90
C ALA A 34 9.11 11.63 5.36
N ALA A 35 10.16 11.94 6.13
CA ALA A 35 11.52 11.64 5.76
C ALA A 35 11.53 10.23 5.21
N ALA A 36 11.87 10.09 3.93
CA ALA A 36 11.90 8.80 3.28
C ALA A 36 12.97 7.99 4.01
N SER A 37 12.54 7.24 5.02
CA SER A 37 13.29 6.13 5.57
C SER A 37 13.80 5.36 4.37
N GLY A 38 15.12 5.20 4.25
CA GLY A 38 15.77 4.55 3.12
C GLY A 38 15.33 3.09 3.01
N ALA A 39 14.10 2.88 2.57
CA ALA A 39 13.55 1.60 2.22
C ALA A 39 14.31 1.21 0.96
N VAL A 40 15.27 0.30 1.14
CA VAL A 40 15.87 -0.43 0.03
C VAL A 40 14.71 -0.99 -0.77
N THR A 41 14.43 -0.39 -1.92
CA THR A 41 13.39 -0.85 -2.82
C THR A 41 13.94 -2.11 -3.47
N LEU A 42 13.68 -3.25 -2.83
CA LEU A 42 14.00 -4.55 -3.40
C LEU A 42 13.21 -4.68 -4.70
N SER A 43 13.92 -4.65 -5.83
CA SER A 43 13.34 -4.85 -7.15
C SER A 43 12.88 -6.31 -7.26
N ARG A 44 11.57 -6.53 -7.16
CA ARG A 44 10.96 -7.86 -7.30
C ARG A 44 10.64 -8.13 -8.76
N ILE A 45 11.10 -9.28 -9.27
CA ILE A 45 10.88 -9.72 -10.65
C ILE A 45 9.89 -10.90 -10.64
N PRO A 46 8.84 -10.89 -11.48
CA PRO A 46 7.91 -12.02 -11.54
C PRO A 46 8.61 -13.28 -12.06
N ILE A 47 8.47 -14.38 -11.32
CA ILE A 47 8.90 -15.72 -11.73
C ILE A 47 7.65 -16.61 -11.84
N SER A 48 7.52 -17.36 -12.93
CA SER A 48 6.40 -18.27 -13.16
C SER A 48 6.90 -19.72 -13.33
N THR A 49 6.46 -20.61 -12.45
CA THR A 49 6.78 -22.05 -12.48
C THR A 49 5.58 -22.86 -11.98
N ARG A 50 5.39 -24.08 -12.50
CA ARG A 50 4.36 -24.99 -12.00
C ARG A 50 4.81 -25.64 -10.69
N VAL A 51 3.91 -25.76 -9.73
CA VAL A 51 4.14 -26.43 -8.45
C VAL A 51 3.11 -27.53 -8.23
N ARG A 52 3.39 -28.45 -7.30
CA ARG A 52 2.41 -29.48 -6.92
C ARG A 52 1.17 -28.83 -6.30
N ALA A 53 0.01 -29.44 -6.55
CA ALA A 53 -1.27 -28.89 -6.11
C ALA A 53 -1.40 -28.83 -4.58
N ASP A 54 -0.89 -29.85 -3.87
CA ASP A 54 -0.89 -29.90 -2.42
C ASP A 54 -0.03 -28.79 -1.80
N PHE A 55 1.12 -28.47 -2.42
CA PHE A 55 1.96 -27.36 -1.99
C PHE A 55 1.25 -26.01 -2.16
N ALA A 56 0.56 -25.80 -3.28
CA ALA A 56 -0.18 -24.57 -3.52
C ALA A 56 -1.31 -24.37 -2.49
N ILE A 57 -2.02 -25.44 -2.12
CA ILE A 57 -3.08 -25.40 -1.10
C ILE A 57 -2.48 -25.12 0.28
N ALA A 58 -1.44 -25.86 0.66
CA ALA A 58 -0.79 -25.72 1.95
C ALA A 58 -0.19 -24.31 2.14
N LEU A 59 0.47 -23.78 1.10
CA LEU A 59 1.10 -22.45 1.15
C LEU A 59 0.05 -21.34 1.32
N LYS A 60 -1.06 -21.40 0.58
CA LYS A 60 -2.18 -20.45 0.75
C LYS A 60 -2.79 -20.51 2.14
N ARG A 61 -3.00 -21.73 2.66
CA ARG A 61 -3.50 -21.92 4.02
C ARG A 61 -2.55 -21.33 5.07
N ALA A 62 -1.25 -21.62 4.95
CA ALA A 62 -0.24 -21.11 5.87
C ALA A 62 -0.17 -19.58 5.86
N SER A 63 -0.20 -18.96 4.68
CA SER A 63 -0.24 -17.50 4.53
C SER A 63 -1.44 -16.88 5.25
N LEU A 64 -2.64 -17.45 5.06
CA LEU A 64 -3.86 -16.98 5.73
C LEU A 64 -3.78 -17.16 7.26
N GLU A 65 -3.37 -18.34 7.73
CA GLU A 65 -3.28 -18.62 9.17
C GLU A 65 -2.28 -17.71 9.87
N ARG A 66 -1.15 -17.39 9.23
CA ARG A 66 -0.15 -16.46 9.76
C ARG A 66 -0.68 -15.03 9.81
N GLN A 67 -1.39 -14.60 8.75
CA GLN A 67 -2.01 -13.28 8.72
C GLN A 67 -3.05 -13.11 9.84
N LEU A 68 -3.90 -14.12 10.09
CA LEU A 68 -4.88 -14.09 11.18
C LEU A 68 -4.23 -14.03 12.57
N LYS A 69 -3.02 -14.59 12.70
CA LYS A 69 -2.24 -14.58 13.94
C LYS A 69 -1.30 -13.38 14.05
N ALA A 70 -1.28 -12.48 13.07
CA ALA A 70 -0.34 -11.37 12.97
C ALA A 70 1.14 -11.80 13.09
N ILE A 71 1.50 -12.93 12.45
CA ILE A 71 2.87 -13.48 12.44
C ILE A 71 3.52 -13.18 11.09
N GLU A 72 4.67 -12.51 11.09
CA GLU A 72 5.48 -12.30 9.88
C GLU A 72 6.53 -13.41 9.69
N PRO A 73 6.85 -13.80 8.44
CA PRO A 73 6.20 -13.36 7.19
C PRO A 73 4.86 -14.06 6.96
N HIS A 74 3.85 -13.32 6.53
CA HIS A 74 2.53 -13.86 6.18
C HIS A 74 2.20 -13.82 4.68
N THR A 75 2.96 -13.10 3.85
CA THR A 75 2.69 -13.04 2.40
C THR A 75 3.26 -14.27 1.68
N LEU A 76 2.62 -14.68 0.58
CA LEU A 76 3.13 -15.79 -0.23
C LEU A 76 4.54 -15.52 -0.77
N GLN A 77 4.82 -14.27 -1.15
CA GLN A 77 6.13 -13.86 -1.66
C GLN A 77 7.21 -14.01 -0.59
N ASP A 78 6.97 -13.47 0.60
CA ASP A 78 7.99 -13.47 1.66
C ASP A 78 8.20 -14.87 2.23
N ILE A 79 7.15 -15.67 2.37
CA ILE A 79 7.26 -17.09 2.75
C ILE A 79 8.05 -17.89 1.70
N LEU A 80 7.83 -17.60 0.41
CA LEU A 80 8.57 -18.25 -0.66
C LEU A 80 10.05 -17.85 -0.65
N GLU A 81 10.36 -16.56 -0.50
CA GLU A 81 11.73 -16.04 -0.37
C GLU A 81 12.47 -16.68 0.82
N GLU A 82 11.84 -16.71 2.01
CA GLU A 82 12.42 -17.34 3.22
C GLU A 82 12.70 -18.84 3.01
N ALA A 83 11.87 -19.53 2.24
CA ALA A 83 12.06 -20.96 1.97
C ALA A 83 13.13 -21.26 0.91
N ILE A 84 13.26 -20.43 -0.13
CA ILE A 84 14.21 -20.67 -1.23
C ILE A 84 15.60 -20.11 -0.93
N GLU A 85 15.70 -19.04 -0.14
CA GLU A 85 16.96 -18.36 0.16
C GLU A 85 18.01 -19.31 0.77
N PRO A 86 17.70 -20.15 1.79
CA PRO A 86 18.68 -21.08 2.35
C PRO A 86 19.19 -22.09 1.32
N TRP A 87 18.31 -22.57 0.44
CA TRP A 87 18.69 -23.50 -0.62
C TRP A 87 19.61 -22.83 -1.64
N LEU A 88 19.32 -21.60 -2.05
CA LEU A 88 20.16 -20.85 -2.98
C LEU A 88 21.54 -20.56 -2.39
N LYS A 89 21.60 -20.16 -1.11
CA LYS A 89 22.86 -19.93 -0.38
C LYS A 89 23.68 -21.20 -0.24
N ALA A 90 23.06 -22.30 0.18
CA ALA A 90 23.74 -23.57 0.38
C ALA A 90 24.37 -24.13 -0.91
N ASN A 91 23.80 -23.79 -2.08
CA ASN A 91 24.30 -24.21 -3.38
C ASN A 91 25.20 -23.15 -4.06
N GLY A 92 25.49 -22.03 -3.40
CA GLY A 92 26.36 -20.98 -3.93
C GLY A 92 25.76 -20.14 -5.06
N TYR A 93 24.44 -20.18 -5.26
CA TYR A 93 23.74 -19.34 -6.24
C TYR A 93 23.44 -17.93 -5.72
N LEU A 94 23.46 -17.77 -4.39
CA LEU A 94 23.25 -16.50 -3.71
C LEU A 94 24.31 -16.37 -2.61
N SER A 95 25.01 -15.24 -2.58
CA SER A 95 26.01 -14.89 -1.57
C SER A 95 25.41 -14.09 -0.44
#